data_AF-A0A7S2KFX5-F1
#
_entry.id   AF-A0A7S2KFX5-F1
#
_cell.length_a   1.000
_cell.length_b   1.000
_cell.length_c   1.000
_cell.angle_alpha   90.00
_cell.angle_beta   90.00
_cell.angle_gamma   90.00
#
_symmetry.space_group_name_H-M   'P 1'
#
loop_
_entity.id
_entity.type
_entity.pdbx_description
1 polymer ?
#
loop_
_entity_poly.entity_id
_entity_poly.type
_entity_poly.pdbx_seq_one_letter_code
_entity_poly.pdbx_strand_id
1 'polypeptide(L)'
;FDTRMPSSFDRRDAHGLGGALESPQAREADSQFHKTKICTFWQNQRCRKPFCKFAHGEQELHQTPDLSKTSFCPNLAATGYCGERDCRFAHNAQELRATSNLFKTKMCVFMSRGSCKFGSFCRHAHSPSELRPRQ
;
A
#
# COMPACT_ATOMS: atom_id res chain seq x y z
N PHE A 1 -53.91 -32.65 14.61
CA PHE A 1 -52.96 -31.57 14.35
C PHE A 1 -52.32 -31.82 12.99
N ASP A 2 -53.10 -31.63 11.93
CA ASP A 2 -52.62 -31.59 10.56
C ASP A 2 -53.57 -30.66 9.81
N THR A 3 -53.05 -29.57 9.26
CA THR A 3 -53.74 -28.76 8.26
C THR A 3 -52.68 -28.20 7.32
N ARG A 4 -52.58 -28.82 6.15
CA ARG A 4 -52.00 -28.25 4.94
C ARG A 4 -52.67 -26.92 4.58
N MET A 5 -51.86 -25.97 4.13
CA MET A 5 -52.24 -24.96 3.13
C MET A 5 -51.06 -24.79 2.15
N PRO A 6 -51.29 -24.87 0.82
CA PRO A 6 -50.27 -24.68 -0.19
C PRO A 6 -50.38 -23.33 -0.93
N SER A 7 -49.27 -23.00 -1.60
CA SER A 7 -49.17 -22.29 -2.89
C SER A 7 -49.03 -20.77 -2.91
N SER A 8 -48.07 -20.36 -3.76
CA SER A 8 -48.13 -19.20 -4.64
C SER A 8 -47.88 -17.84 -4.00
N PHE A 9 -46.66 -17.32 -4.14
CA PHE A 9 -46.47 -15.99 -4.73
C PHE A 9 -45.05 -15.85 -5.28
N ASP A 10 -44.98 -16.09 -6.59
CA ASP A 10 -43.89 -15.71 -7.49
C ASP A 10 -43.64 -14.20 -7.33
N ARG A 11 -42.39 -13.79 -7.15
CA ARG A 11 -41.91 -12.47 -7.59
C ARG A 11 -40.42 -12.49 -7.83
N ARG A 12 -40.08 -12.90 -9.05
CA ARG A 12 -38.95 -12.36 -9.80
C ARG A 12 -39.07 -10.85 -9.81
N ASP A 13 -38.00 -10.15 -9.41
CA ASP A 13 -37.72 -8.82 -9.92
C ASP A 13 -36.21 -8.65 -10.09
N ALA A 14 -35.83 -8.68 -11.36
CA ALA A 14 -34.49 -8.41 -11.85
C ALA A 14 -34.11 -6.96 -11.53
N HIS A 15 -33.01 -6.76 -10.82
CA HIS A 15 -32.27 -5.52 -10.85
C HIS A 15 -30.85 -5.83 -11.32
N GLY A 16 -30.69 -5.83 -12.64
CA GLY A 16 -29.41 -5.65 -13.27
C GLY A 16 -29.04 -4.16 -13.23
N LEU A 17 -27.97 -3.84 -12.51
CA LEU A 17 -27.19 -2.59 -12.56
C LEU A 17 -25.84 -2.94 -11.91
N GLY A 18 -24.66 -2.70 -12.46
CA GLY A 18 -24.25 -2.15 -13.73
C GLY A 18 -22.76 -2.51 -13.88
N GLY A 19 -22.31 -2.58 -15.12
CA GLY A 19 -20.89 -2.76 -15.43
C GLY A 19 -20.09 -1.70 -14.69
N ALA A 20 -19.13 -2.15 -13.88
CA ALA A 20 -18.07 -1.30 -13.40
C ALA A 20 -17.29 -0.85 -14.63
N LEU A 21 -17.58 0.37 -15.10
CA LEU A 21 -16.71 1.11 -15.99
C LEU A 21 -15.38 1.24 -15.25
N GLU A 22 -14.42 0.40 -15.62
CA GLU A 22 -13.07 0.41 -15.09
C GLU A 22 -12.45 1.77 -15.37
N SER A 23 -12.22 2.53 -14.29
CA SER A 23 -11.60 3.85 -14.34
C SER A 23 -10.21 3.78 -15.04
N PRO A 24 -9.91 4.66 -16.00
CA PRO A 24 -8.61 4.71 -16.71
C PRO A 24 -7.39 4.87 -15.78
N GLN A 25 -7.60 5.38 -14.57
CA GLN A 25 -6.56 5.69 -13.58
C GLN A 25 -5.97 4.45 -12.88
N ALA A 26 -6.52 3.25 -13.08
CA ALA A 26 -5.98 2.02 -12.50
C ALA A 26 -4.71 1.50 -13.20
N ARG A 27 -4.32 2.09 -14.34
CA ARG A 27 -3.24 1.57 -15.20
C ARG A 27 -1.84 2.05 -14.80
N GLU A 28 -1.74 3.12 -14.01
CA GLU A 28 -0.46 3.82 -13.77
C GLU A 28 0.17 3.52 -12.40
N ALA A 29 -0.57 2.90 -11.47
CA ALA A 29 -0.04 2.51 -10.15
C ALA A 29 0.56 1.08 -10.13
N ASP A 30 0.14 0.21 -11.05
CA ASP A 30 0.62 -1.19 -11.13
C ASP A 30 2.02 -1.29 -11.77
N SER A 31 2.45 -0.23 -12.46
CA SER A 31 3.67 -0.21 -13.29
C SER A 31 4.96 -0.07 -12.48
N GLN A 32 4.91 0.41 -11.24
CA GLN A 32 6.11 0.70 -10.44
C GLN A 32 6.80 -0.57 -9.91
N PHE A 33 6.06 -1.66 -9.73
CA PHE A 33 6.59 -2.95 -9.26
C PHE A 33 6.47 -4.07 -10.30
N HIS A 34 6.08 -3.72 -11.52
CA HIS A 34 5.96 -4.67 -12.60
C HIS A 34 7.36 -5.12 -13.04
N LYS A 35 7.60 -6.43 -13.06
CA LYS A 35 8.84 -7.06 -13.49
C LYS A 35 10.09 -6.53 -12.77
N THR A 36 9.98 -6.14 -11.50
CA THR A 36 11.15 -5.75 -10.68
C THR A 36 11.86 -6.94 -10.02
N LYS A 37 11.34 -8.16 -10.21
CA LYS A 37 11.94 -9.42 -9.75
C LYS A 37 11.84 -10.47 -10.85
N ILE A 38 12.84 -11.35 -10.95
CA ILE A 38 12.83 -12.50 -11.87
C ILE A 38 11.72 -13.48 -11.45
N CYS A 39 10.97 -13.98 -12.43
CA CYS A 39 9.96 -15.00 -12.22
C CYS A 39 10.63 -16.35 -11.94
N THR A 40 10.50 -16.86 -10.71
CA THR A 40 11.03 -18.20 -10.35
C THR A 40 10.46 -19.32 -11.22
N PHE A 41 9.20 -19.18 -11.67
CA PHE A 41 8.60 -20.17 -12.58
C PHE A 41 9.19 -20.11 -13.99
N TRP A 42 9.58 -18.92 -14.47
CA TRP A 42 10.30 -18.80 -15.74
C TRP A 42 11.70 -19.39 -15.64
N GLN A 43 12.42 -19.10 -14.55
CA GLN A 43 13.74 -19.66 -14.29
C GLN A 43 13.74 -21.19 -14.27
N ASN A 44 12.61 -21.79 -13.84
CA ASN A 44 12.38 -23.23 -13.86
C ASN A 44 11.66 -23.74 -15.12
N GLN A 45 11.50 -22.91 -16.17
CA GLN A 45 10.84 -23.27 -17.45
C GLN A 45 9.38 -23.74 -17.32
N ARG A 46 8.67 -23.25 -16.29
CA ARG A 46 7.29 -23.63 -15.95
C ARG A 46 6.29 -22.48 -15.98
N CYS A 47 6.73 -21.26 -16.32
CA CYS A 47 5.81 -20.13 -16.43
C CYS A 47 4.97 -20.24 -17.71
N ARG A 48 3.64 -20.15 -17.58
CA ARG A 48 2.67 -20.16 -18.69
C ARG A 48 1.78 -18.92 -18.75
N LYS A 49 2.13 -17.88 -17.97
CA LYS A 49 1.33 -16.65 -17.89
C LYS A 49 1.68 -15.72 -19.07
N PRO A 50 0.72 -15.37 -19.94
CA PRO A 50 0.98 -14.47 -21.07
C PRO A 50 1.32 -13.05 -20.62
N PHE A 51 0.74 -12.59 -19.50
CA PHE A 51 1.06 -11.32 -18.86
C PHE A 51 1.64 -11.57 -17.46
N CYS A 52 2.89 -12.03 -17.41
CA CYS A 52 3.57 -12.27 -16.16
C CYS A 52 4.07 -10.95 -15.55
N LYS A 53 3.62 -10.65 -14.33
CA LYS A 53 4.06 -9.49 -13.53
C LYS A 53 5.51 -9.55 -13.06
N PHE A 54 6.22 -10.65 -13.35
CA PHE A 54 7.62 -10.88 -12.99
C PHE A 54 8.44 -11.00 -14.28
N ALA A 55 9.73 -10.63 -14.23
CA ALA A 55 10.60 -10.63 -15.39
C ALA A 55 10.97 -12.06 -15.82
N HIS A 56 10.88 -12.38 -17.11
CA HIS A 56 11.33 -13.64 -17.71
C HIS A 56 12.79 -13.54 -18.18
N GLY A 57 13.65 -12.89 -17.39
CA GLY A 57 15.06 -12.68 -17.70
C GLY A 57 15.50 -11.25 -17.37
N GLU A 58 16.80 -11.00 -17.44
CA GLU A 58 17.38 -9.68 -17.11
C GLU A 58 16.91 -8.58 -18.07
N GLN A 59 16.58 -8.94 -19.31
CA GLN A 59 16.08 -8.03 -20.35
C GLN A 59 14.73 -7.39 -19.99
N GLU A 60 13.92 -8.08 -19.18
CA GLU A 60 12.62 -7.60 -18.71
C GLU A 60 12.66 -7.08 -17.27
N LEU A 61 13.81 -7.16 -16.60
CA LEU A 61 13.95 -6.81 -15.20
C LEU A 61 14.04 -5.28 -15.07
N HIS A 62 12.98 -4.66 -14.59
CA HIS A 62 13.00 -3.24 -14.28
C HIS A 62 13.79 -2.98 -12.98
N GLN A 63 14.58 -1.90 -12.98
CA GLN A 63 15.29 -1.46 -11.79
C GLN A 63 14.28 -1.16 -10.69
N THR A 64 14.44 -1.81 -9.53
CA THR A 64 13.60 -1.50 -8.37
C THR A 64 13.84 -0.05 -7.95
N PRO A 65 12.80 0.77 -7.77
CA PRO A 65 12.99 2.06 -7.12
C PRO A 65 13.60 1.82 -5.73
N ASP A 66 14.59 2.62 -5.35
CA ASP A 66 15.21 2.52 -4.03
C ASP A 66 14.21 2.94 -2.96
N LEU A 67 13.59 1.95 -2.31
CA LEU A 67 12.68 2.16 -1.18
C LEU A 67 13.42 2.29 0.16
N SER A 68 14.76 2.33 0.17
CA SER A 68 15.50 2.57 1.41
C SER A 68 15.26 3.99 1.91
N LYS A 69 15.20 4.12 3.23
CA LYS A 69 14.93 5.36 3.95
C LYS A 69 13.62 6.04 3.55
N THR A 70 12.58 5.27 3.18
CA THR A 70 11.25 5.82 2.84
C THR A 70 10.31 5.94 4.04
N SER A 71 10.68 5.36 5.19
CA SER A 71 9.96 5.41 6.47
C SER A 71 10.95 5.50 7.64
N PHE A 72 10.51 6.07 8.77
CA PHE A 72 11.33 6.17 9.99
C PHE A 72 11.67 4.79 10.57
N CYS A 73 12.84 4.69 11.19
CA CYS A 73 13.30 3.45 11.80
C CYS A 73 12.42 3.09 13.00
N PRO A 74 11.75 1.91 12.97
CA PRO A 74 10.87 1.51 14.05
C PRO A 74 11.63 1.24 15.34
N ASN A 75 12.87 0.73 15.27
CA ASN A 75 13.73 0.54 16.44
C ASN A 75 14.09 1.88 17.06
N LEU A 76 14.60 2.82 16.27
CA LEU A 76 14.89 4.17 16.77
C LEU A 76 13.64 4.83 17.38
N ALA A 77 12.46 4.64 16.77
CA ALA A 77 11.21 5.20 17.27
C ALA A 77 10.71 4.55 18.56
N ALA A 78 10.93 3.25 18.74
CA ALA A 78 10.46 2.50 19.90
C ALA A 78 11.42 2.54 21.10
N THR A 79 12.73 2.44 20.85
CA THR A 79 13.76 2.31 21.89
C THR A 79 14.66 3.53 22.02
N GLY A 80 14.59 4.48 21.07
CA GLY A 80 15.52 5.61 20.98
C GLY A 80 16.90 5.25 20.42
N TYR A 81 17.16 3.99 20.08
CA TYR A 81 18.44 3.52 19.60
C TYR A 81 18.31 2.52 18.45
N CYS A 82 19.15 2.66 17.44
CA CYS A 82 19.31 1.68 16.38
C CYS A 82 20.80 1.39 16.16
N GLY A 83 21.20 0.14 16.37
CA GLY A 83 22.60 -0.32 16.19
C GLY A 83 22.96 -0.70 14.75
N GLU A 84 22.02 -0.61 13.82
CA GLU A 84 22.23 -0.95 12.41
C GLU A 84 23.01 0.17 11.71
N ARG A 85 24.26 -0.12 11.32
CA ARG A 85 25.12 0.84 10.59
C ARG A 85 24.54 1.22 9.22
N ASP A 86 23.87 0.28 8.57
CA ASP A 86 23.18 0.48 7.28
C ASP A 86 21.67 0.25 7.45
N CYS A 87 21.05 0.99 8.37
CA CYS A 87 19.62 0.86 8.59
C CYS A 87 18.85 1.27 7.32
N ARG A 88 18.07 0.35 6.74
CA ARG A 88 17.18 0.64 5.59
C ARG A 88 16.07 1.65 5.89
N PHE A 89 15.93 2.13 7.11
CA PHE A 89 14.94 3.11 7.54
C PHE A 89 15.60 4.44 7.94
N ALA A 90 14.85 5.53 7.85
CA ALA A 90 15.33 6.88 8.16
C ALA A 90 15.50 7.08 9.66
N HIS A 91 16.67 7.58 10.09
CA HIS A 91 16.93 7.97 11.48
C HIS A 91 16.61 9.44 11.77
N ASN A 92 16.41 10.24 10.72
CA ASN A 92 16.06 11.64 10.81
C ASN A 92 15.21 12.04 9.58
N ALA A 93 14.63 13.24 9.60
CA ALA A 93 13.79 13.72 8.50
C ALA A 93 14.58 13.97 7.20
N GLN A 94 15.90 14.20 7.28
CA GLN A 94 16.77 14.44 6.12
C GLN A 94 17.05 13.14 5.35
N GLU A 95 17.13 12.01 6.04
CA GLU A 95 17.28 10.69 5.42
C GLU A 95 16.02 10.23 4.68
N LEU A 96 14.86 10.86 4.89
CA LEU A 96 13.58 10.37 4.41
C LEU A 96 13.35 10.69 2.90
N ARG A 97 13.82 9.81 2.00
CA ARG A 97 14.06 10.11 0.56
C ARG A 97 12.84 10.29 -0.36
N ALA A 98 11.63 9.88 0.03
CA ALA A 98 10.49 9.88 -0.91
C ALA A 98 9.19 10.46 -0.34
N THR A 99 9.16 10.77 0.95
CA THR A 99 7.92 11.14 1.65
C THR A 99 7.98 12.53 2.27
N SER A 100 9.01 13.35 2.00
CA SER A 100 9.04 14.75 2.44
C SER A 100 7.76 15.50 2.03
N ASN A 101 7.28 15.31 0.80
CA ASN A 101 6.05 15.92 0.27
C ASN A 101 4.75 15.31 0.83
N LEU A 102 4.86 14.23 1.60
CA LEU A 102 3.73 13.50 2.21
C LEU A 102 3.81 13.47 3.74
N PHE A 103 4.92 13.94 4.33
CA PHE A 103 5.19 13.91 5.76
C PHE A 103 4.42 15.04 6.44
N LYS A 104 3.61 14.65 7.43
CA LYS A 104 2.72 15.52 8.19
C LYS A 104 1.78 16.34 7.29
N THR A 105 1.33 15.76 6.18
CA THR A 105 0.38 16.41 5.26
C THR A 105 -1.09 16.15 5.58
N LYS A 106 -1.35 15.21 6.50
CA LYS A 106 -2.69 14.88 7.01
C LYS A 106 -2.62 14.73 8.52
N MET A 107 -3.73 15.04 9.20
CA MET A 107 -3.87 14.85 10.64
C MET A 107 -3.86 13.36 11.01
N CYS A 108 -3.23 13.05 12.15
CA CYS A 108 -3.15 11.69 12.69
C CYS A 108 -4.47 11.30 13.37
N VAL A 109 -5.16 10.33 12.80
CA VAL A 109 -6.43 9.81 13.33
C VAL A 109 -6.27 9.16 14.71
N PHE A 110 -5.10 8.59 15.00
CA PHE A 110 -4.83 7.96 16.29
C PHE A 110 -4.58 8.99 17.38
N MET A 111 -3.84 10.06 17.05
CA MET A 111 -3.66 11.17 17.98
C MET A 111 -4.97 11.91 18.23
N SER A 112 -5.80 12.13 17.21
CA SER A 112 -7.13 12.72 17.40
C SER A 112 -8.07 11.85 18.26
N ARG A 113 -7.77 10.55 18.40
CA ARG A 113 -8.47 9.61 19.27
C ARG A 113 -7.84 9.47 20.67
N GLY A 114 -6.76 10.20 20.94
CA GLY A 114 -6.14 10.33 22.27
C GLY A 114 -4.75 9.74 22.41
N SER A 115 -4.30 8.82 21.53
CA SER A 115 -2.94 8.28 21.64
C SER A 115 -2.42 7.71 20.32
N CYS A 116 -1.22 8.16 19.93
CA CYS A 116 -0.49 7.63 18.79
C CYS A 116 0.76 6.87 19.27
N LYS A 117 0.86 5.59 18.89
CA LYS A 117 1.99 4.71 19.23
C LYS A 117 3.31 5.13 18.61
N PHE A 118 3.29 6.01 17.59
CA PHE A 118 4.46 6.43 16.84
C PHE A 118 5.08 7.75 17.35
N GLY A 119 4.46 8.41 18.34
CA GLY A 119 5.00 9.63 18.95
C GLY A 119 5.41 10.69 17.91
N SER A 120 6.56 11.32 18.13
CA SER A 120 7.13 12.34 17.23
C SER A 120 7.50 11.83 15.84
N PHE A 121 7.63 10.51 15.66
CA PHE A 121 7.95 9.86 14.39
C PHE A 121 6.71 9.56 13.54
N CYS A 122 5.50 9.91 14.02
CA CYS A 122 4.29 9.73 13.23
C CYS A 122 4.39 10.50 11.91
N ARG A 123 4.12 9.81 10.80
CA ARG A 123 4.05 10.43 9.47
C ARG A 123 2.88 11.41 9.33
N HIS A 124 1.91 11.37 10.23
CA HIS A 124 0.74 12.25 10.23
C HIS A 124 0.89 13.33 11.31
N ALA A 125 0.34 14.50 11.07
CA ALA A 125 0.41 15.63 11.99
C ALA A 125 -0.39 15.36 13.27
N HIS A 126 0.24 15.51 14.44
CA HIS A 126 -0.43 15.37 15.74
C HIS A 126 -1.18 16.64 16.17
N SER A 127 -0.83 17.78 15.60
CA SER A 127 -1.49 19.07 15.80
C SER A 127 -1.55 19.87 14.49
N PRO A 128 -2.40 20.89 14.38
CA PRO A 128 -2.45 21.76 13.20
C PRO A 128 -1.11 22.45 12.93
N SER A 129 -0.33 22.76 13.96
CA SER A 129 1.01 23.36 13.86
C SER A 129 2.03 22.45 13.17
N GLU A 130 1.78 21.14 13.18
CA GLU A 130 2.62 20.15 12.52
C GLU A 130 2.22 19.89 11.07
N LEU A 131 1.03 20.36 10.64
CA LEU A 131 0.47 20.09 9.34
C LEU A 131 1.18 20.90 8.25
N ARG A 132 1.65 20.23 7.20
CA ARG A 132 2.37 20.83 6.07
C ARG A 132 1.57 20.67 4.78
N PRO A 133 1.53 21.66 3.88
CA PRO A 133 0.93 21.50 2.57
C PRO A 133 1.72 20.48 1.74
N ARG A 134 1.02 19.71 0.89
CA ARG A 134 1.67 18.82 -0.08
C ARG A 134 2.45 19.70 -1.06
N GLN A 135 3.74 19.39 -1.24
CA GLN A 135 4.62 20.02 -2.23
C GLN A 135 4.66 19.21 -3.51
#